data_AF-A0A260RS32-F1
#
_entry.id   AF-A0A260RS32-F1
#
_cell.length_a   1.000
_cell.length_b   1.000
_cell.length_c   1.000
_cell.angle_alpha   90.00
_cell.angle_beta   90.00
_cell.angle_gamma   90.00
#
_symmetry.space_group_name_H-M   'P 1'
#
loop_
_entity.id
_entity.type
_entity.pdbx_description
1 polymer ?
#
loop_
_entity_poly.entity_id
_entity_poly.type
_entity_poly.pdbx_seq_one_letter_code
_entity_poly.pdbx_strand_id
1 'polypeptide(L)'
;MTARSVSDLIFFARSVTVVLGLLAVGYGALTFTFGAALWDGPSHVYGTALTVPFAPQSWGVVAVVAGALVVAGQLGSRHRVVVTGAAVMVLWFLFFAVSFLFDVVNSGVPLGSPGILVYTSLCVLMVLRVTVHIPAVPR
;
A
#
# COMPACT_ATOMS: atom_id res chain seq x y z
N MET A 1 6.46 -25.62 18.21
CA MET A 1 6.84 -25.32 16.82
C MET A 1 8.15 -26.02 16.52
N THR A 2 8.27 -26.66 15.36
CA THR A 2 9.54 -27.25 14.91
C THR A 2 10.41 -26.18 14.25
N ALA A 3 11.73 -26.34 14.23
CA ALA A 3 12.64 -25.39 13.58
C ALA A 3 12.28 -25.13 12.10
N ARG A 4 11.78 -26.17 11.41
CA ARG A 4 11.28 -26.08 10.04
C ARG A 4 10.10 -25.11 9.90
N SER A 5 9.11 -25.20 10.79
CA SER A 5 7.93 -24.31 10.77
C SER A 5 8.27 -22.83 10.96
N VAL A 6 9.30 -22.52 11.74
CA VAL A 6 9.76 -21.13 11.95
C VAL A 6 10.45 -20.59 10.70
N SER A 7 11.30 -21.39 10.07
CA SER A 7 11.96 -21.02 8.81
C SER A 7 10.95 -20.74 7.70
N ASP A 8 9.94 -21.61 7.56
CA ASP A 8 8.89 -21.46 6.55
C ASP A 8 8.06 -20.18 6.80
N LEU A 9 7.76 -19.88 8.07
CA LEU A 9 7.04 -18.66 8.44
C LEU A 9 7.84 -17.39 8.13
N ILE A 10 9.16 -17.37 8.40
CA ILE A 10 10.03 -16.24 8.07
C ILE A 10 10.09 -16.06 6.55
N PHE A 11 10.29 -17.14 5.79
CA PHE A 11 10.31 -17.09 4.34
C PHE A 11 8.99 -16.54 3.76
N PHE A 12 7.87 -17.04 4.27
CA PHE A 12 6.54 -16.54 3.89
C PHE A 12 6.39 -15.05 4.20
N ALA A 13 6.72 -14.62 5.43
CA ALA A 13 6.61 -13.22 5.83
C ALA A 13 7.44 -12.30 4.92
N ARG A 14 8.69 -12.67 4.59
CA ARG A 14 9.55 -11.91 3.68
C ARG A 14 8.97 -11.85 2.26
N SER A 15 8.47 -12.96 1.76
CA SER A 15 7.88 -13.05 0.41
C SER A 15 6.64 -12.16 0.30
N VAL A 16 5.76 -12.20 1.30
CA VAL A 16 4.59 -11.32 1.39
C VAL A 16 5.00 -9.84 1.44
N THR A 17 6.05 -9.48 2.20
CA THR A 17 6.57 -8.09 2.21
C THR A 17 6.98 -7.62 0.81
N VAL A 18 7.68 -8.46 0.05
CA VAL A 18 8.08 -8.15 -1.33
C VAL A 18 6.85 -7.99 -2.22
N VAL A 19 5.89 -8.92 -2.15
CA VAL A 19 4.65 -8.87 -2.95
C VAL A 19 3.85 -7.60 -2.66
N LEU A 20 3.71 -7.22 -1.38
CA LEU A 20 3.02 -5.99 -0.99
C LEU A 20 3.73 -4.73 -1.52
N GLY A 21 5.07 -4.70 -1.46
CA GLY A 21 5.86 -3.62 -2.06
C GLY A 21 5.72 -3.55 -3.57
N LEU A 22 5.76 -4.69 -4.27
CA LEU A 22 5.57 -4.77 -5.72
C LEU A 22 4.17 -4.38 -6.16
N LEU A 23 3.14 -4.72 -5.38
CA LEU A 23 1.76 -4.29 -5.63
C LEU A 23 1.67 -2.76 -5.59
N ALA A 24 2.29 -2.13 -4.59
CA ALA A 24 2.35 -0.67 -4.49
C ALA A 24 3.12 -0.04 -5.68
N VAL A 25 4.25 -0.61 -6.07
CA VAL A 25 5.01 -0.15 -7.25
C VAL A 25 4.19 -0.28 -8.53
N GLY A 26 3.57 -1.44 -8.75
CA GLY A 26 2.76 -1.70 -9.94
C GLY A 26 1.57 -0.76 -10.02
N TYR A 27 0.77 -0.66 -8.95
CA TYR A 27 -0.38 0.24 -8.92
C TYR A 27 0.03 1.72 -9.01
N GLY A 28 1.12 2.11 -8.36
CA GLY A 28 1.67 3.46 -8.46
C GLY A 28 2.14 3.80 -9.87
N ALA A 29 2.79 2.86 -10.57
CA ALA A 29 3.21 3.05 -11.96
C ALA A 29 2.01 3.16 -12.92
N LEU A 30 0.98 2.35 -12.72
CA LEU A 30 -0.28 2.47 -13.47
C LEU A 30 -0.94 3.83 -13.21
N THR A 31 -0.99 4.27 -11.95
CA THR A 31 -1.54 5.56 -11.56
C THR A 31 -0.76 6.72 -12.16
N PHE A 32 0.57 6.64 -12.19
CA PHE A 32 1.41 7.66 -12.82
C PHE A 32 1.21 7.72 -14.35
N THR A 33 1.08 6.56 -15.00
CA THR A 33 1.03 6.45 -16.47
C THR A 33 -0.36 6.76 -17.02
N PHE A 34 -1.39 6.14 -16.46
CA PHE A 34 -2.77 6.26 -16.95
C PHE A 34 -3.54 7.39 -16.28
N GLY A 35 -3.14 7.77 -15.06
CA GLY A 35 -3.67 8.90 -14.33
C GLY A 35 -5.18 9.01 -14.37
N ALA A 36 -5.67 10.09 -14.99
CA ALA A 36 -7.09 10.36 -15.14
C ALA A 36 -7.85 9.18 -15.77
N ALA A 37 -7.33 8.50 -16.79
CA ALA A 37 -8.05 7.38 -17.42
C ALA A 37 -8.32 6.20 -16.45
N LEU A 38 -7.49 6.04 -15.41
CA LEU A 38 -7.67 5.03 -14.37
C LEU A 38 -8.57 5.51 -13.23
N TRP A 39 -8.72 6.83 -13.05
CA TRP A 39 -9.36 7.46 -11.89
C TRP A 39 -10.68 8.19 -12.23
N ASP A 40 -10.92 8.45 -13.52
CA ASP A 40 -12.10 9.11 -14.07
C ASP A 40 -13.19 8.05 -14.33
N GLY A 41 -13.75 7.56 -13.24
CA GLY A 41 -14.88 6.63 -13.24
C GLY A 41 -16.21 7.34 -13.06
N PRO A 42 -17.33 6.73 -13.51
CA PRO A 42 -18.67 7.33 -13.52
C PRO A 42 -19.23 7.72 -12.14
N SER A 43 -18.51 7.41 -11.07
CA SER A 43 -18.92 7.58 -9.68
C SER A 43 -18.11 8.62 -8.91
N HIS A 44 -17.16 9.32 -9.54
CA HIS A 44 -16.32 10.37 -8.93
C HIS A 44 -15.76 10.02 -7.54
N VAL A 45 -15.55 8.73 -7.25
CA VAL A 45 -15.20 8.21 -5.91
C VAL A 45 -13.82 8.64 -5.39
N TYR A 46 -13.09 9.37 -6.22
CA TYR A 46 -11.77 9.89 -5.92
C TYR A 46 -11.80 11.41 -5.78
N GLY A 47 -12.98 12.04 -5.73
CA GLY A 47 -13.13 13.50 -5.76
C GLY A 47 -12.24 14.20 -4.72
N THR A 48 -12.28 13.73 -3.48
CA THR A 48 -11.42 14.25 -2.40
C THR A 48 -9.93 14.10 -2.72
N ALA A 49 -9.50 12.94 -3.20
CA ALA A 49 -8.09 12.66 -3.50
C ALA A 49 -7.57 13.44 -4.73
N LEU A 50 -8.46 13.77 -5.68
CA LEU A 50 -8.14 14.55 -6.87
C LEU A 50 -8.00 16.05 -6.59
N THR A 51 -8.33 16.53 -5.37
CA THR A 51 -8.06 17.91 -4.95
C THR A 51 -6.59 18.19 -4.67
N VAL A 52 -5.77 17.15 -4.50
CA VAL A 52 -4.33 17.31 -4.24
C VAL A 52 -3.61 17.74 -5.52
N PRO A 53 -2.68 18.73 -5.44
CA PRO A 53 -1.94 19.17 -6.61
C PRO A 53 -1.25 18.02 -7.35
N PHE A 54 -1.34 18.05 -8.68
CA PHE A 54 -0.78 17.03 -9.58
C PHE A 54 -1.35 15.61 -9.38
N ALA A 55 -2.47 15.47 -8.68
CA ALA A 55 -3.19 14.21 -8.63
C ALA A 55 -3.79 13.90 -10.02
N PRO A 56 -3.89 12.61 -10.39
CA PRO A 56 -3.51 11.43 -9.61
C PRO A 56 -2.01 11.04 -9.68
N GLN A 57 -1.21 11.65 -10.54
CA GLN A 57 0.19 11.25 -10.77
C GLN A 57 1.06 11.37 -9.52
N SER A 58 0.85 12.43 -8.71
CA SER A 58 1.57 12.60 -7.44
C SER A 58 1.33 11.43 -6.48
N TRP A 59 0.11 10.89 -6.42
CA TRP A 59 -0.18 9.67 -5.65
C TRP A 59 0.54 8.44 -6.20
N GLY A 60 0.62 8.32 -7.52
CA GLY A 60 1.40 7.28 -8.19
C GLY A 60 2.87 7.31 -7.78
N VAL A 61 3.48 8.50 -7.76
CA VAL A 61 4.88 8.67 -7.32
C VAL A 61 5.07 8.22 -5.87
N VAL A 62 4.18 8.63 -4.96
CA VAL A 62 4.25 8.23 -3.54
C VAL A 62 4.20 6.71 -3.42
N ALA A 63 3.25 6.06 -4.10
CA ALA A 63 3.10 4.60 -4.07
C ALA A 63 4.32 3.87 -4.66
N VAL A 64 4.88 4.36 -5.77
CA VAL A 64 6.10 3.80 -6.38
C VAL A 64 7.29 3.92 -5.44
N VAL A 65 7.55 5.11 -4.89
CA VAL A 65 8.71 5.35 -4.02
C VAL A 65 8.60 4.51 -2.74
N ALA A 66 7.43 4.54 -2.08
CA ALA A 66 7.22 3.80 -0.86
C ALA A 66 7.27 2.27 -1.08
N GLY A 67 6.66 1.77 -2.14
CA GLY A 67 6.75 0.37 -2.53
C GLY A 67 8.18 -0.08 -2.87
N ALA A 68 8.94 0.76 -3.59
CA ALA A 68 10.34 0.49 -3.89
C ALA A 68 11.21 0.43 -2.64
N LEU A 69 10.96 1.30 -1.64
CA LEU A 69 11.63 1.23 -0.34
C LEU A 69 11.34 -0.09 0.39
N VAL A 70 10.08 -0.56 0.37
CA VAL A 70 9.71 -1.85 0.96
C VAL A 70 10.47 -3.00 0.30
N VAL A 71 10.48 -3.05 -1.03
CA VAL A 71 11.18 -4.09 -1.80
C VAL A 71 12.69 -4.03 -1.58
N ALA A 72 13.31 -2.87 -1.77
CA ALA A 72 14.75 -2.68 -1.62
C ALA A 72 15.21 -2.95 -0.18
N GLY A 73 14.43 -2.50 0.81
CA GLY A 73 14.67 -2.79 2.22
C GLY A 73 14.63 -4.29 2.51
N GLN A 74 13.66 -5.01 1.94
CA GLN A 74 13.49 -6.44 2.18
C GLN A 74 14.57 -7.29 1.49
N LEU A 75 14.98 -6.92 0.27
CA LEU A 75 16.06 -7.58 -0.47
C LEU A 75 17.44 -7.30 0.16
N GLY A 76 17.66 -6.06 0.62
CA GLY A 76 18.87 -5.66 1.32
C GLY A 76 18.94 -6.09 2.79
N SER A 77 17.90 -6.75 3.32
CA SER A 77 17.73 -7.05 4.75
C SER A 77 17.87 -5.81 5.65
N ARG A 78 17.46 -4.63 5.15
CA ARG A 78 17.51 -3.33 5.85
C ARG A 78 16.15 -3.01 6.46
N HIS A 79 15.88 -3.54 7.65
CA HIS A 79 14.57 -3.40 8.29
C HIS A 79 14.08 -1.94 8.42
N ARG A 80 14.97 -0.99 8.76
CA ARG A 80 14.60 0.43 8.84
C ARG A 80 14.02 0.98 7.54
N VAL A 81 14.54 0.54 6.39
CA VAL A 81 14.06 0.96 5.07
C VAL A 81 12.68 0.38 4.78
N VAL A 82 12.45 -0.89 5.15
CA VAL A 82 11.12 -1.53 5.06
C VAL A 82 10.10 -0.75 5.89
N VAL A 83 10.45 -0.42 7.14
CA VAL A 83 9.57 0.33 8.05
C VAL A 83 9.24 1.70 7.49
N THR A 84 10.22 2.44 6.95
CA THR A 84 9.96 3.75 6.33
C THR A 84 8.99 3.64 5.15
N GLY A 85 9.24 2.71 4.22
CA GLY A 85 8.35 2.51 3.07
C GLY A 85 6.96 2.05 3.49
N ALA A 86 6.87 1.10 4.41
CA ALA A 86 5.61 0.58 4.91
C ALA A 86 4.81 1.66 5.67
N ALA A 87 5.44 2.51 6.47
CA ALA A 87 4.78 3.59 7.18
C ALA A 87 4.16 4.62 6.22
N VAL A 88 4.87 4.98 5.14
CA VAL A 88 4.32 5.84 4.09
C VAL A 88 3.12 5.17 3.42
N MET A 89 3.20 3.88 3.11
CA MET A 89 2.08 3.13 2.55
C MET A 89 0.89 3.02 3.50
N VAL A 90 1.10 2.89 4.81
CA VAL A 90 0.03 2.91 5.82
C VAL A 90 -0.72 4.23 5.76
N LEU A 91 -0.01 5.37 5.77
CA LEU A 91 -0.64 6.69 5.67
C LEU A 91 -1.39 6.87 4.35
N TRP A 92 -0.78 6.42 3.25
CA TRP A 92 -1.39 6.47 1.92
C TRP A 92 -2.69 5.65 1.88
N PHE A 93 -2.66 4.38 2.30
CA PHE A 93 -3.84 3.52 2.31
C PHE A 93 -4.92 4.04 3.26
N LEU A 94 -4.53 4.54 4.44
CA LEU A 94 -5.47 5.11 5.41
C LEU A 94 -6.17 6.35 4.84
N PHE A 95 -5.44 7.25 4.20
CA PHE A 95 -6.02 8.43 3.55
C PHE A 95 -7.08 8.06 2.52
N PHE A 96 -6.79 7.09 1.65
CA PHE A 96 -7.75 6.64 0.64
C PHE A 96 -8.96 5.91 1.25
N ALA A 97 -8.74 5.01 2.22
CA ALA A 97 -9.83 4.34 2.91
C ALA A 97 -10.79 5.34 3.57
N VAL A 98 -10.25 6.37 4.21
CA VAL A 98 -11.04 7.45 4.83
C VAL A 98 -11.72 8.32 3.77
N SER A 99 -11.05 8.66 2.67
CA SER A 99 -11.65 9.44 1.57
C SER A 99 -12.84 8.72 0.95
N PHE A 100 -12.72 7.42 0.68
CA PHE A 100 -13.84 6.61 0.19
C PHE A 100 -14.97 6.51 1.21
N LEU A 101 -14.65 6.42 2.50
CA LEU A 101 -15.66 6.43 3.55
C LEU A 101 -16.43 7.74 3.57
N PHE A 102 -15.74 8.88 3.49
CA PHE A 102 -16.38 10.19 3.38
C PHE A 102 -17.26 10.30 2.14
N ASP A 103 -16.78 9.86 0.98
CA ASP A 103 -17.55 9.93 -0.27
C ASP A 103 -18.81 9.04 -0.18
N VAL A 104 -18.73 7.84 0.39
CA VAL A 104 -19.91 6.97 0.60
C VAL A 104 -20.91 7.59 1.58
N VAL A 105 -20.43 8.14 2.70
CA VAL A 105 -21.30 8.76 3.71
C VAL A 105 -21.98 10.02 3.18
N ASN A 106 -21.25 10.86 2.44
CA ASN A 106 -21.77 12.14 1.95
C ASN A 106 -22.66 11.99 0.70
N SER A 107 -22.34 11.06 -0.20
CA SER A 107 -23.14 10.83 -1.41
C SER A 107 -24.38 9.96 -1.16
N GLY A 108 -24.37 9.14 -0.10
CA GLY A 108 -25.39 8.12 0.13
C GLY A 108 -25.34 6.96 -0.86
N VAL A 109 -24.31 6.90 -1.72
CA VAL A 109 -24.15 5.88 -2.76
C VAL A 109 -22.97 4.96 -2.41
N PRO A 110 -23.15 3.62 -2.37
CA PRO A 110 -22.14 2.69 -1.87
C PRO A 110 -21.00 2.39 -2.86
N LEU A 111 -20.81 3.19 -3.91
CA LEU A 111 -19.83 2.93 -4.98
C LEU A 111 -18.37 2.96 -4.48
N GLY A 112 -18.09 3.64 -3.37
CA GLY A 112 -16.76 3.63 -2.73
C GLY A 112 -16.51 2.51 -1.73
N SER A 113 -17.53 1.71 -1.38
CA SER A 113 -17.39 0.65 -0.38
C SER A 113 -16.32 -0.42 -0.70
N PRO A 114 -16.10 -0.85 -1.96
CA PRO A 114 -14.99 -1.75 -2.27
C PRO A 114 -13.63 -1.11 -2.00
N GLY A 115 -13.49 0.20 -2.27
CA GLY A 115 -12.29 0.97 -1.97
C GLY A 115 -11.98 0.98 -0.48
N ILE A 116 -12.98 1.24 0.38
CA ILE A 116 -12.81 1.18 1.85
C ILE A 116 -12.23 -0.17 2.27
N LEU A 117 -12.82 -1.28 1.81
CA LEU A 117 -12.40 -2.63 2.17
C LEU A 117 -10.97 -2.92 1.71
N VAL A 118 -10.66 -2.67 0.44
CA VAL A 118 -9.35 -2.98 -0.15
C VAL A 118 -8.26 -2.16 0.54
N TYR A 119 -8.45 -0.85 0.67
CA TYR A 119 -7.44 0.04 1.22
C TYR A 119 -7.26 -0.18 2.72
N THR A 120 -8.33 -0.46 3.48
CA THR A 120 -8.21 -0.83 4.90
C THR A 120 -7.45 -2.15 5.07
N SER A 121 -7.74 -3.15 4.22
CA SER A 121 -7.06 -4.45 4.26
C SER A 121 -5.56 -4.31 3.99
N LEU A 122 -5.19 -3.55 2.96
CA LEU A 122 -3.79 -3.27 2.63
C LEU A 122 -3.10 -2.43 3.71
N CYS A 123 -3.82 -1.49 4.33
CA CYS A 123 -3.34 -0.71 5.47
C CYS A 123 -2.95 -1.63 6.64
N VAL A 124 -3.84 -2.54 7.05
CA VAL A 124 -3.57 -3.50 8.13
C VAL A 124 -2.36 -4.37 7.80
N LEU A 125 -2.27 -4.89 6.57
CA LEU A 125 -1.15 -5.71 6.13
C LEU A 125 0.18 -4.94 6.18
N MET A 126 0.19 -3.64 5.85
CA MET A 126 1.39 -2.80 5.97
C MET A 126 1.72 -2.40 7.41
N VAL A 127 0.71 -2.19 8.27
CA VAL A 127 0.93 -1.97 9.72
C VAL A 127 1.71 -3.15 10.31
N LEU A 128 1.37 -4.38 9.94
CA LEU A 128 2.12 -5.58 10.36
C LEU A 128 3.60 -5.57 9.91
N ARG A 129 3.97 -4.79 8.90
CA ARG A 129 5.36 -4.64 8.44
C ARG A 129 6.11 -3.54 9.18
N VAL A 130 5.38 -2.58 9.75
CA VAL A 130 5.91 -1.56 10.64
C VAL A 130 6.13 -2.13 12.04
N THR A 131 5.21 -2.95 12.55
CA THR A 131 5.22 -3.41 13.94
C THR A 131 6.00 -4.70 14.19
N VAL A 132 6.16 -5.56 13.17
CA VAL A 132 6.83 -6.86 13.31
C VAL A 132 8.23 -6.82 12.73
N HIS A 133 9.22 -7.06 13.59
CA HIS A 133 10.59 -7.27 13.13
C HIS A 133 10.76 -8.68 12.56
N ILE A 134 11.10 -8.76 11.27
CA ILE A 134 11.42 -10.04 10.61
C ILE A 134 12.95 -10.22 10.68
N PRO A 135 13.45 -11.27 11.35
CA PRO A 135 14.89 -11.51 11.46
C PRO A 135 15.56 -11.68 10.10
N ALA A 136 16.81 -11.24 10.00
CA ALA A 136 17.65 -11.58 8.87
C ALA A 136 17.95 -13.09 8.87
N VAL A 137 18.02 -13.69 7.68
CA VAL A 137 18.53 -15.06 7.54
C VAL A 137 20.05 -14.98 7.63
N PRO A 138 20.70 -15.72 8.56
CA PRO A 138 22.15 -15.86 8.56
C PRO A 138 22.60 -16.38 7.19
N ARG A 139 23.55 -15.68 6.56
CA ARG A 139 24.17 -16.17 5.32
C ARG A 139 25.08 -17.35 5.61
#